data_AF-A0A2P4XKF4-F1
#
_entry.id   AF-A0A2P4XKF4-F1
#
_cell.length_a   1.000
_cell.length_b   1.000
_cell.length_c   1.000
_cell.angle_alpha   90.00
_cell.angle_beta   90.00
_cell.angle_gamma   90.00
#
_symmetry.space_group_name_H-M   'P 1'
#
loop_
_entity.id
_entity.type
_entity.pdbx_description
1 polymer ?
#
loop_
_entity_poly.entity_id
_entity_poly.type
_entity_poly.pdbx_seq_one_letter_code
_entity_poly.pdbx_strand_id
1 'polypeptide(L)'
;MVDNTVLLVVRIFAGFGAMALICSPSVLMRQIHKQKHVGVASVIPLVMLLINSHVWMMYGYLAENYFPIFSCYAFGDVAALAYVAVYWRYTTEHRYVARVVAMTLMVLIILSIYGIVGGLGYTSQTRAQVAKTMGYIGDTTAICLYASPMEKLFQVLKHKSAIFINAHMVIASLTNNIMWFTYGILTSNWIIIAPNILFVALNSSTLVLCIVFNPKTHPLHESFYAADNDDPIEVSVELSPKGGSKVPNLLSPEYKAMQSPLEPLRLQLDRH
;
A
#
# COMPACT_ATOMS: atom_id res chain seq x y z
N MET A 1 22.89 -29.52 -5.85
CA MET A 1 21.57 -29.77 -5.24
C MET A 1 21.52 -28.95 -3.96
N VAL A 2 20.52 -28.07 -3.80
CA VAL A 2 20.32 -27.33 -2.54
C VAL A 2 19.82 -28.34 -1.50
N ASP A 3 20.35 -28.28 -0.28
CA ASP A 3 19.87 -29.11 0.82
C ASP A 3 18.38 -28.79 1.09
N ASN A 4 17.53 -29.83 1.15
CA ASN A 4 16.11 -29.70 1.44
C ASN A 4 15.86 -28.97 2.78
N THR A 5 16.77 -29.12 3.74
CA THR A 5 16.72 -28.43 5.03
C THR A 5 16.90 -26.92 4.85
N VAL A 6 17.89 -26.50 4.06
CA VAL A 6 18.14 -25.08 3.75
C VAL A 6 16.93 -24.47 3.04
N LEU A 7 16.38 -25.18 2.05
CA LEU A 7 15.18 -24.72 1.35
C LEU A 7 13.99 -24.57 2.30
N LEU A 8 13.76 -25.52 3.22
CA LEU A 8 12.67 -25.45 4.19
C LEU A 8 12.82 -24.25 5.13
N VAL A 9 14.02 -24.01 5.65
CA VAL A 9 14.31 -22.85 6.51
C VAL A 9 13.98 -21.54 5.79
N VAL A 10 14.42 -21.39 4.54
CA VAL A 10 14.12 -20.20 3.73
C VAL A 10 12.62 -20.05 3.48
N ARG A 11 11.90 -21.15 3.21
CA ARG A 11 10.43 -21.12 3.05
C ARG A 11 9.73 -20.64 4.31
N ILE A 12 10.18 -21.07 5.49
CA ILE A 12 9.63 -20.64 6.78
C ILE A 12 9.82 -19.13 6.96
N PHE A 13 11.03 -18.62 6.75
CA PHE A 13 11.29 -17.18 6.88
C PHE A 13 10.54 -16.33 5.85
N ALA A 14 10.48 -16.77 4.59
CA ALA A 14 9.71 -16.10 3.54
C ALA A 14 8.20 -16.10 3.87
N GLY A 15 7.67 -17.20 4.40
CA GLY A 15 6.28 -17.30 4.84
C GLY A 15 5.97 -16.36 6.01
N PHE A 16 6.82 -16.32 7.04
CA PHE A 16 6.66 -15.38 8.15
C PHE A 16 6.71 -13.92 7.69
N GLY A 17 7.66 -13.58 6.81
CA GLY A 17 7.74 -12.23 6.23
C GLY A 17 6.47 -11.85 5.46
N ALA A 18 5.97 -12.76 4.62
CA ALA A 18 4.74 -12.54 3.86
C ALA A 18 3.54 -12.33 4.77
N MET A 19 3.36 -13.20 5.78
CA MET A 19 2.27 -13.06 6.76
C MET A 19 2.36 -11.74 7.53
N ALA A 20 3.56 -11.32 7.96
CA ALA A 20 3.73 -10.05 8.66
C ALA A 20 3.29 -8.85 7.81
N LEU A 21 3.64 -8.82 6.52
CA LEU A 21 3.25 -7.76 5.60
C LEU A 21 1.75 -7.80 5.27
N ILE A 22 1.18 -8.99 5.06
CA ILE A 22 -0.27 -9.20 4.89
C ILE A 22 -1.04 -8.72 6.13
N CYS A 23 -0.50 -8.91 7.33
CA CYS A 23 -1.09 -8.47 8.58
C CYS A 23 -0.91 -6.96 8.84
N SER A 24 -0.06 -6.26 8.10
CA SER A 24 0.24 -4.85 8.36
C SER A 24 -1.00 -3.92 8.34
N PRO A 25 -2.01 -4.09 7.46
CA PRO A 25 -3.20 -3.24 7.46
C PRO A 25 -4.12 -3.50 8.66
N SER A 26 -3.95 -4.59 9.41
CA SER A 26 -4.79 -4.93 10.57
C SER A 26 -4.79 -3.84 11.64
N VAL A 27 -3.65 -3.14 11.81
CA VAL A 27 -3.53 -2.01 12.75
C VAL A 27 -4.46 -0.87 12.33
N LEU A 28 -4.44 -0.51 11.04
CA LEU A 28 -5.34 0.49 10.48
C LEU A 28 -6.79 0.05 10.59
N MET A 29 -7.11 -1.21 10.25
CA MET A 29 -8.49 -1.71 10.36
C MET A 29 -9.00 -1.70 11.79
N ARG A 30 -8.13 -1.98 12.76
CA ARG A 30 -8.45 -1.87 14.19
C ARG A 30 -8.72 -0.43 14.60
N GLN A 31 -7.94 0.53 14.10
CA GLN A 31 -8.18 1.97 14.33
C GLN A 31 -9.52 2.41 13.76
N ILE A 32 -9.80 2.09 12.49
CA ILE A 32 -11.09 2.36 11.83
C ILE A 32 -12.25 1.74 12.63
N HIS A 33 -12.10 0.49 13.10
CA HIS A 33 -13.13 -0.16 13.89
C HIS A 33 -13.39 0.53 15.23
N LYS A 34 -12.35 1.07 15.88
CA LYS A 34 -12.47 1.81 17.15
C LYS A 34 -13.08 3.20 16.93
N GLN A 35 -12.61 3.91 15.91
CA GLN A 35 -13.03 5.27 15.57
C GLN A 35 -14.40 5.33 14.89
N LYS A 36 -14.90 4.19 14.36
CA LYS A 36 -16.17 4.07 13.64
C LYS A 36 -16.27 4.93 12.38
N HIS A 37 -15.15 5.45 11.90
CA HIS A 37 -15.03 6.14 10.62
C HIS A 37 -13.71 5.74 9.94
N VAL A 38 -13.71 5.78 8.60
CA VAL A 38 -12.53 5.45 7.80
C VAL A 38 -11.52 6.62 7.73
N GLY A 39 -11.99 7.86 7.90
CA GLY A 39 -11.15 9.05 7.73
C GLY A 39 -10.65 9.20 6.29
N VAL A 40 -9.38 9.57 6.13
CA VAL A 40 -8.74 9.78 4.81
C VAL A 40 -8.23 8.49 4.14
N ALA A 41 -8.33 7.34 4.82
CA ALA A 41 -7.81 6.08 4.33
C ALA A 41 -8.49 5.63 3.02
N SER A 42 -7.69 5.23 2.04
CA SER A 42 -8.18 4.73 0.74
C SER A 42 -8.49 3.23 0.79
N VAL A 43 -9.52 2.79 0.07
CA VAL A 43 -9.84 1.37 -0.12
C VAL A 43 -8.89 0.67 -1.09
N ILE A 44 -8.22 1.42 -1.96
CA ILE A 44 -7.42 0.89 -3.09
C ILE A 44 -6.33 -0.09 -2.61
N PRO A 45 -5.52 0.21 -1.57
CA PRO A 45 -4.51 -0.74 -1.10
C PRO A 45 -5.10 -2.06 -0.60
N LEU A 46 -6.32 -2.05 -0.02
CA LEU A 46 -6.97 -3.26 0.50
C LEU A 46 -7.43 -4.16 -0.64
N VAL A 47 -8.07 -3.59 -1.67
CA VAL A 47 -8.50 -4.37 -2.84
C VAL A 47 -7.33 -4.83 -3.69
N MET A 48 -6.26 -4.04 -3.78
CA MET A 48 -5.01 -4.46 -4.45
C MET A 48 -4.32 -5.60 -3.71
N LEU A 49 -4.32 -5.56 -2.36
CA LEU A 49 -3.83 -6.67 -1.54
C LEU A 49 -4.66 -7.95 -1.75
N LEU A 50 -5.98 -7.81 -1.89
CA LEU A 50 -6.87 -8.92 -2.20
C LEU A 50 -6.55 -9.53 -3.58
N ILE A 51 -6.48 -8.71 -4.63
CA ILE A 51 -6.13 -9.18 -5.99
C ILE A 51 -4.77 -9.86 -6.00
N ASN A 52 -3.75 -9.24 -5.39
CA ASN A 52 -2.42 -9.81 -5.32
C ASN A 52 -2.42 -11.15 -4.57
N SER A 53 -3.08 -11.22 -3.41
CA SER A 53 -3.16 -12.48 -2.63
C SER A 53 -3.85 -13.59 -3.42
N HIS A 54 -4.98 -13.29 -4.07
CA HIS A 54 -5.71 -14.26 -4.85
C HIS A 54 -4.90 -14.81 -6.03
N VAL A 55 -4.20 -13.94 -6.76
CA VAL A 55 -3.38 -14.35 -7.91
C VAL A 55 -2.19 -15.21 -7.47
N TRP A 56 -1.49 -14.82 -6.40
CA TRP A 56 -0.37 -15.61 -5.88
C TRP A 56 -0.83 -16.94 -5.26
N MET A 57 -2.02 -16.98 -4.65
CA MET A 57 -2.64 -18.23 -4.20
C MET A 57 -2.90 -19.16 -5.39
N MET A 58 -3.54 -18.66 -6.46
CA MET A 58 -3.81 -19.45 -7.68
C MET A 58 -2.50 -19.91 -8.35
N TYR A 59 -1.50 -19.05 -8.42
CA TYR A 59 -0.16 -19.41 -8.88
C TYR A 59 0.45 -20.54 -8.05
N GLY A 60 0.42 -20.42 -6.72
CA GLY A 60 0.95 -21.43 -5.80
C GLY A 60 0.25 -22.78 -5.99
N TYR A 61 -1.06 -22.79 -6.16
CA TYR A 61 -1.83 -23.99 -6.46
C TYR A 61 -1.44 -24.60 -7.82
N LEU A 62 -1.38 -23.79 -8.88
CA LEU A 62 -1.06 -24.27 -10.23
C LEU A 62 0.39 -24.74 -10.37
N ALA A 63 1.33 -24.10 -9.67
CA ALA A 63 2.75 -24.45 -9.65
C ALA A 63 3.09 -25.56 -8.64
N GLU A 64 2.09 -26.18 -8.00
CA GLU A 64 2.26 -27.22 -6.96
C GLU A 64 3.14 -26.77 -5.78
N ASN A 65 3.12 -25.48 -5.49
CA ASN A 65 3.88 -24.83 -4.43
C ASN A 65 2.99 -24.52 -3.23
N TYR A 66 2.65 -25.59 -2.51
CA TYR A 66 1.71 -25.51 -1.38
C TYR A 66 2.24 -24.67 -0.21
N PHE A 67 3.55 -24.73 0.06
CA PHE A 67 4.23 -23.93 1.08
C PHE A 67 5.54 -23.34 0.54
N PRO A 68 5.76 -22.02 0.65
CA PRO A 68 5.00 -21.04 1.43
C PRO A 68 3.92 -20.29 0.63
N ILE A 69 3.95 -20.38 -0.70
CA ILE A 69 3.15 -19.47 -1.56
C ILE A 69 1.66 -19.69 -1.33
N PHE A 70 1.12 -20.87 -1.69
CA PHE A 70 -0.31 -21.11 -1.60
C PHE A 70 -0.85 -20.86 -0.18
N SER A 71 -0.20 -21.41 0.85
CA SER A 71 -0.67 -21.27 2.24
C SER A 71 -0.69 -19.82 2.74
N CYS A 72 0.38 -19.04 2.51
CA CYS A 72 0.46 -17.67 3.01
C CYS A 72 -0.50 -16.74 2.26
N TYR A 73 -0.63 -16.92 0.96
CA TYR A 73 -1.51 -16.08 0.14
C TYR A 73 -2.98 -16.49 0.23
N ALA A 74 -3.30 -17.76 0.53
CA ALA A 74 -4.66 -18.15 0.91
C ALA A 74 -5.09 -17.50 2.22
N PHE A 75 -4.20 -17.45 3.22
CA PHE A 75 -4.43 -16.66 4.43
C PHE A 75 -4.60 -15.17 4.10
N GLY A 76 -3.75 -14.64 3.22
CA GLY A 76 -3.83 -13.25 2.76
C GLY A 76 -5.15 -12.90 2.07
N ASP A 77 -5.70 -13.81 1.28
CA ASP A 77 -6.98 -13.64 0.62
C ASP A 77 -8.12 -13.49 1.65
N VAL A 78 -8.18 -14.39 2.64
CA VAL A 78 -9.15 -14.33 3.75
C VAL A 78 -8.96 -13.06 4.58
N ALA A 79 -7.71 -12.71 4.91
CA ALA A 79 -7.40 -11.51 5.68
C ALA A 79 -7.79 -10.23 4.93
N ALA A 80 -7.50 -10.15 3.64
CA ALA A 80 -7.84 -9.00 2.81
C ALA A 80 -9.36 -8.85 2.65
N LEU A 81 -10.11 -9.95 2.50
CA LEU A 81 -11.58 -9.93 2.53
C LEU A 81 -12.11 -9.36 3.86
N ALA A 82 -11.54 -9.78 4.98
CA ALA A 82 -11.91 -9.26 6.29
C ALA A 82 -11.60 -7.75 6.41
N TYR A 83 -10.47 -7.28 5.89
CA TYR A 83 -10.13 -5.85 5.88
C TYR A 83 -11.09 -5.03 5.02
N VAL A 84 -11.41 -5.52 3.81
CA VAL A 84 -12.39 -4.86 2.93
C VAL A 84 -13.77 -4.82 3.60
N ALA A 85 -14.19 -5.87 4.29
CA ALA A 85 -15.46 -5.90 5.03
C ALA A 85 -15.49 -4.88 6.18
N VAL A 86 -14.41 -4.78 6.96
CA VAL A 86 -14.29 -3.77 8.02
C VAL A 86 -14.33 -2.35 7.42
N TYR A 87 -13.58 -2.10 6.34
CA TYR A 87 -13.59 -0.81 5.66
C TYR A 87 -14.99 -0.45 5.12
N TRP A 88 -15.67 -1.41 4.49
CA TRP A 88 -17.03 -1.24 3.98
C TRP A 88 -18.02 -0.82 5.07
N ARG A 89 -17.88 -1.38 6.28
CA ARG A 89 -18.80 -1.14 7.39
C ARG A 89 -18.80 0.31 7.89
N TYR A 90 -17.67 1.00 7.74
CA TYR A 90 -17.42 2.32 8.33
C TYR A 90 -17.13 3.42 7.30
N THR A 91 -17.16 3.10 6.00
CA THR A 91 -16.99 4.09 4.93
C THR A 91 -18.27 4.90 4.76
N THR A 92 -18.14 6.20 4.48
CA THR A 92 -19.27 7.06 4.08
C THR A 92 -19.53 6.98 2.56
N GLU A 93 -18.49 6.68 1.79
CA GLU A 93 -18.49 6.70 0.32
C GLU A 93 -18.94 5.36 -0.29
N HIS A 94 -20.06 4.80 0.20
CA HIS A 94 -20.51 3.45 -0.18
C HIS A 94 -20.64 3.25 -1.69
N ARG A 95 -21.10 4.25 -2.46
CA ARG A 95 -21.24 4.13 -3.93
C ARG A 95 -19.91 3.94 -4.64
N TYR A 96 -18.89 4.71 -4.23
CA TYR A 96 -17.53 4.58 -4.78
C TYR A 96 -16.92 3.23 -4.39
N VAL A 97 -17.00 2.87 -3.10
CA VAL A 97 -16.45 1.61 -2.60
C VAL A 97 -17.17 0.41 -3.23
N ALA A 98 -18.49 0.47 -3.43
CA ALA A 98 -19.28 -0.56 -4.14
C ALA A 98 -18.73 -0.82 -5.53
N ARG A 99 -18.49 0.26 -6.28
CA ARG A 99 -17.96 0.17 -7.64
C ARG A 99 -16.57 -0.46 -7.66
N VAL A 100 -15.69 -0.04 -6.77
CA VAL A 100 -14.33 -0.59 -6.66
C VAL A 100 -14.36 -2.07 -6.28
N VAL A 101 -15.11 -2.44 -5.25
CA VAL A 101 -15.24 -3.85 -4.81
C VAL A 101 -15.87 -4.70 -5.91
N ALA A 102 -16.91 -4.21 -6.60
CA ALA A 102 -17.53 -4.94 -7.71
C ALA A 102 -16.55 -5.17 -8.87
N MET A 103 -15.75 -4.16 -9.24
CA MET A 103 -14.69 -4.31 -10.24
C MET A 103 -13.64 -5.32 -9.80
N THR A 104 -13.23 -5.28 -8.53
CA THR A 104 -12.30 -6.25 -7.95
C THR A 104 -12.85 -7.67 -8.02
N LEU A 105 -14.08 -7.89 -7.56
CA LEU A 105 -14.72 -9.21 -7.62
C LEU A 105 -14.83 -9.73 -9.05
N MET A 106 -15.17 -8.88 -10.02
CA MET A 106 -15.19 -9.24 -11.43
C MET A 106 -13.81 -9.72 -11.91
N VAL A 107 -12.74 -8.99 -11.57
CA VAL A 107 -11.36 -9.38 -11.90
C VAL A 107 -11.00 -10.73 -11.24
N LEU A 108 -11.34 -10.92 -9.96
CA LEU A 108 -11.08 -12.18 -9.25
C LEU A 108 -11.81 -13.36 -9.91
N ILE A 109 -13.07 -13.18 -10.30
CA ILE A 109 -13.86 -14.22 -10.97
C ILE A 109 -13.23 -14.58 -12.31
N ILE A 110 -12.88 -13.59 -13.14
CA ILE A 110 -12.25 -13.82 -14.45
C ILE A 110 -10.94 -14.60 -14.29
N LEU A 111 -10.08 -14.18 -13.36
CA LEU A 111 -8.81 -14.85 -13.08
C LEU A 111 -9.02 -16.26 -12.52
N SER A 112 -9.99 -16.45 -11.63
CA SER A 112 -10.32 -17.78 -11.09
C SER A 112 -10.80 -18.73 -12.18
N ILE A 113 -11.70 -18.27 -13.06
CA ILE A 113 -12.19 -19.05 -14.19
C ILE A 113 -11.02 -19.44 -15.09
N TYR A 114 -10.16 -18.48 -15.47
CA TYR A 114 -8.98 -18.78 -16.28
C TYR A 114 -8.05 -19.81 -15.60
N GLY A 115 -7.75 -19.63 -14.32
CA GLY A 115 -6.89 -20.54 -13.55
C GLY A 115 -7.45 -21.94 -13.43
N ILE A 116 -8.76 -22.08 -13.15
CA ILE A 116 -9.43 -23.38 -12.99
C ILE A 116 -9.58 -24.08 -14.35
N VAL A 117 -10.14 -23.40 -15.35
CA VAL A 117 -10.36 -23.96 -16.70
C VAL A 117 -9.02 -24.34 -17.35
N GLY A 118 -8.01 -23.50 -17.18
CA GLY A 118 -6.65 -23.79 -17.64
C GLY A 118 -5.97 -24.91 -16.88
N GLY A 119 -6.13 -24.96 -15.55
CA GLY A 119 -5.60 -26.04 -14.71
C GLY A 119 -6.21 -27.41 -15.02
N LEU A 120 -7.48 -27.44 -15.45
CA LEU A 120 -8.19 -28.65 -15.89
C LEU A 120 -7.85 -29.06 -17.34
N GLY A 121 -7.09 -28.25 -18.08
CA GLY A 121 -6.62 -28.58 -19.44
C GLY A 121 -7.53 -28.14 -20.59
N TYR A 122 -8.60 -27.38 -20.33
CA TYR A 122 -9.54 -26.94 -21.37
C TYR A 122 -9.02 -25.78 -22.24
N THR A 123 -7.90 -25.14 -21.89
CA THR A 123 -7.35 -23.97 -22.60
C THR A 123 -6.24 -24.32 -23.60
N SER A 124 -6.06 -25.60 -23.96
CA SER A 124 -4.94 -26.10 -24.77
C SER A 124 -3.55 -25.72 -24.23
N GLN A 125 -3.46 -25.33 -22.95
CA GLN A 125 -2.23 -25.00 -22.24
C GLN A 125 -1.95 -26.08 -21.20
N THR A 126 -0.69 -26.37 -20.96
CA THR A 126 -0.28 -27.20 -19.82
C THR A 126 -0.49 -26.43 -18.52
N ARG A 127 -0.72 -27.14 -17.40
CA ARG A 127 -0.84 -26.55 -16.06
C ARG A 127 0.32 -25.60 -15.74
N ALA A 128 1.54 -25.95 -16.15
CA ALA A 128 2.73 -25.12 -15.99
C ALA A 128 2.71 -23.83 -16.83
N GLN A 129 2.13 -23.84 -18.03
CA GLN A 129 1.95 -22.62 -18.83
C GLN A 129 0.93 -21.69 -18.19
N VAL A 130 -0.19 -22.23 -17.68
CA VAL A 130 -1.20 -21.45 -16.96
C VAL A 130 -0.62 -20.85 -15.67
N ALA A 131 0.18 -21.63 -14.94
CA ALA A 131 0.93 -21.16 -13.78
C ALA A 131 1.86 -19.99 -14.15
N LYS A 132 2.65 -20.10 -15.24
CA LYS A 132 3.52 -19.00 -15.68
C LYS A 132 2.73 -17.72 -15.99
N THR A 133 1.61 -17.84 -16.71
CA THR A 133 0.74 -16.69 -16.99
C THR A 133 0.21 -16.06 -15.69
N MET A 134 -0.27 -16.86 -14.74
CA MET A 134 -0.69 -16.36 -13.43
C MET A 134 0.45 -15.68 -12.66
N GLY A 135 1.66 -16.22 -12.77
CA GLY A 135 2.86 -15.62 -12.18
C GLY A 135 3.12 -14.21 -12.73
N TYR A 136 3.08 -14.02 -14.05
CA TYR A 136 3.26 -12.70 -14.65
C TYR A 136 2.16 -11.68 -14.27
N ILE A 137 0.91 -12.15 -14.15
CA ILE A 137 -0.18 -11.33 -13.63
C ILE A 137 0.11 -10.97 -12.16
N GLY A 138 0.58 -11.93 -11.37
CA GLY A 138 0.98 -11.77 -9.98
C GLY A 138 2.07 -10.70 -9.82
N ASP A 139 3.12 -10.77 -10.62
CA ASP A 139 4.21 -9.78 -10.66
C ASP A 139 3.67 -8.38 -10.97
N THR A 140 2.79 -8.28 -11.97
CA THR A 140 2.16 -7.00 -12.34
C THR A 140 1.34 -6.44 -11.17
N THR A 141 0.53 -7.27 -10.52
CA THR A 141 -0.27 -6.85 -9.37
C THR A 141 0.59 -6.47 -8.16
N ALA A 142 1.71 -7.15 -7.94
CA ALA A 142 2.66 -6.82 -6.89
C ALA A 142 3.31 -5.46 -7.16
N ILE A 143 3.75 -5.19 -8.39
CA ILE A 143 4.30 -3.88 -8.78
C ILE A 143 3.27 -2.77 -8.55
N CYS A 144 2.02 -2.98 -8.96
CA CYS A 144 0.95 -2.03 -8.71
C CYS A 144 0.68 -1.82 -7.21
N LEU A 145 0.75 -2.86 -6.39
CA LEU A 145 0.62 -2.74 -4.92
C LEU A 145 1.77 -1.92 -4.32
N TYR A 146 2.98 -2.07 -4.84
CA TYR A 146 4.16 -1.29 -4.44
C TYR A 146 4.18 0.15 -4.97
N ALA A 147 3.27 0.53 -5.86
CA ALA A 147 3.19 1.90 -6.38
C ALA A 147 2.93 2.95 -5.27
N SER A 148 2.14 2.60 -4.25
CA SER A 148 1.86 3.54 -3.14
C SER A 148 3.11 3.85 -2.30
N PRO A 149 3.92 2.87 -1.86
CA PRO A 149 5.24 3.14 -1.27
C PRO A 149 6.17 3.96 -2.20
N MET A 150 6.14 3.72 -3.51
CA MET A 150 6.97 4.48 -4.47
C MET A 150 6.56 5.95 -4.55
N GLU A 151 5.27 6.27 -4.45
CA GLU A 151 4.80 7.66 -4.38
C GLU A 151 5.38 8.38 -3.15
N LYS A 152 5.43 7.71 -2.00
CA LYS A 152 6.04 8.28 -0.79
C LYS A 152 7.52 8.56 -0.97
N LEU A 153 8.24 7.70 -1.69
CA LEU A 153 9.64 7.93 -2.03
C LEU A 153 9.82 9.24 -2.83
N PHE A 154 8.94 9.48 -3.80
CA PHE A 154 8.93 10.72 -4.57
C PHE A 154 8.62 11.94 -3.70
N GLN A 155 7.69 11.82 -2.75
CA GLN A 155 7.40 12.89 -1.79
C GLN A 155 8.60 13.21 -0.90
N VAL A 156 9.35 12.22 -0.42
CA VAL A 156 10.58 12.45 0.37
C VAL A 156 11.63 13.20 -0.46
N LEU A 157 11.81 12.82 -1.72
CA LEU A 157 12.74 13.52 -2.62
C LEU A 157 12.30 14.96 -2.89
N LYS A 158 10.99 15.19 -3.09
CA LYS A 158 10.41 16.50 -3.37
C LYS A 158 10.47 17.44 -2.16
N HIS A 159 10.12 16.93 -0.98
CA HIS A 159 10.01 17.72 0.25
C HIS A 159 11.27 17.66 1.13
N LYS A 160 12.28 16.88 0.73
CA LYS A 160 13.55 16.67 1.45
C LYS A 160 13.35 16.32 2.94
N SER A 161 12.30 15.58 3.26
CA SER A 161 11.99 15.17 4.63
C SER A 161 11.40 13.77 4.65
N ALA A 162 11.93 12.91 5.52
CA ALA A 162 11.48 11.53 5.69
C ALA A 162 10.43 11.34 6.79
N ILE A 163 9.79 12.42 7.27
CA ILE A 163 8.82 12.40 8.37
C ILE A 163 7.67 11.40 8.15
N PHE A 164 7.25 11.21 6.90
CA PHE A 164 6.10 10.37 6.55
C PHE A 164 6.44 8.88 6.33
N ILE A 165 7.71 8.48 6.45
CA ILE A 165 8.15 7.10 6.23
C ILE A 165 8.43 6.40 7.55
N ASN A 166 7.71 5.30 7.80
CA ASN A 166 8.02 4.38 8.89
C ASN A 166 9.21 3.49 8.50
N ALA A 167 10.41 3.84 8.96
CA ALA A 167 11.65 3.12 8.66
C ALA A 167 11.58 1.63 9.07
N HIS A 168 10.88 1.28 10.16
CA HIS A 168 10.73 -0.11 10.58
C HIS A 168 9.95 -0.94 9.56
N MET A 169 8.90 -0.38 8.95
CA MET A 169 8.14 -1.05 7.90
C MET A 169 8.95 -1.24 6.61
N VAL A 170 9.80 -0.27 6.26
CA VAL A 170 10.70 -0.38 5.10
C VAL A 170 11.75 -1.47 5.32
N ILE A 171 12.33 -1.54 6.53
CA ILE A 171 13.29 -2.60 6.89
C ILE A 171 12.61 -3.97 6.85
N ALA A 172 11.43 -4.12 7.45
CA ALA A 172 10.68 -5.38 7.42
C ALA A 172 10.35 -5.81 5.97
N SER A 173 9.96 -4.86 5.12
CA SER A 173 9.70 -5.11 3.70
C SER A 173 10.96 -5.51 2.95
N LEU A 174 12.09 -4.84 3.19
CA LEU A 174 13.39 -5.18 2.61
C LEU A 174 13.81 -6.61 2.98
N THR A 175 13.73 -6.97 4.26
CA THR A 175 14.04 -8.33 4.73
C THR A 175 13.15 -9.37 4.06
N ASN A 176 11.84 -9.10 3.97
CA ASN A 176 10.92 -9.99 3.26
C ASN A 176 11.31 -10.18 1.79
N ASN A 177 11.60 -9.09 1.06
CA ASN A 177 11.97 -9.16 -0.36
C ASN A 177 13.31 -9.89 -0.57
N ILE A 178 14.27 -9.75 0.34
CA ILE A 178 15.53 -10.53 0.31
C ILE A 178 15.25 -12.02 0.53
N MET A 179 14.33 -12.37 1.46
CA MET A 179 13.95 -13.77 1.67
C MET A 179 13.27 -14.37 0.44
N TRP A 180 12.36 -13.64 -0.21
CA TRP A 180 11.70 -14.06 -1.44
C TRP A 180 12.66 -14.13 -2.64
N PHE A 181 13.59 -13.19 -2.75
CA PHE A 181 14.67 -13.25 -3.75
C PHE A 181 15.53 -14.49 -3.57
N THR A 182 15.98 -14.76 -2.33
CA THR A 182 16.76 -15.96 -1.99
C THR A 182 15.97 -17.22 -2.30
N TYR A 183 14.69 -17.27 -1.92
CA TYR A 183 13.79 -18.36 -2.24
C TYR A 183 13.67 -18.59 -3.76
N GLY A 184 13.52 -17.52 -4.53
CA GLY A 184 13.46 -17.56 -6.00
C GLY A 184 14.74 -18.15 -6.60
N ILE A 185 15.92 -17.76 -6.11
CA ILE A 185 17.21 -18.33 -6.54
C ILE A 185 17.27 -19.83 -6.23
N LEU A 186 16.95 -20.23 -5.00
CA LEU A 186 17.01 -21.63 -4.58
C LEU A 186 16.03 -22.52 -5.36
N THR A 187 14.92 -21.96 -5.81
CA THR A 187 13.91 -22.66 -6.64
C THR A 187 14.10 -22.45 -8.14
N SER A 188 15.14 -21.73 -8.56
CA SER A 188 15.37 -21.33 -9.97
C SER A 188 14.13 -20.71 -10.64
N ASN A 189 13.37 -19.94 -9.87
CA ASN A 189 12.08 -19.41 -10.28
C ASN A 189 12.18 -17.93 -10.66
N TRP A 190 12.35 -17.65 -11.96
CA TRP A 190 12.53 -16.29 -12.46
C TRP A 190 11.35 -15.35 -12.19
N ILE A 191 10.12 -15.89 -12.17
CA ILE A 191 8.90 -15.12 -11.85
C ILE A 191 9.02 -14.53 -10.44
N ILE A 192 9.60 -15.26 -9.49
CA ILE A 192 9.79 -14.74 -8.13
C ILE A 192 11.02 -13.84 -8.05
N ILE A 193 12.10 -14.18 -8.76
CA ILE A 193 13.36 -13.42 -8.72
C ILE A 193 13.17 -11.99 -9.24
N ALA A 194 12.57 -11.84 -10.42
CA ALA A 194 12.51 -10.58 -11.14
C ALA A 194 11.87 -9.41 -10.36
N PRO A 195 10.64 -9.52 -9.81
CA PRO A 195 10.02 -8.44 -9.04
C PRO A 195 10.75 -8.19 -7.72
N ASN A 196 11.32 -9.21 -7.08
CA ASN A 196 12.01 -9.04 -5.81
C ASN A 196 13.33 -8.27 -5.94
N ILE A 197 14.04 -8.38 -7.08
CA ILE A 197 15.19 -7.50 -7.37
C ILE A 197 14.76 -6.03 -7.36
N LEU A 198 13.66 -5.72 -8.06
CA LEU A 198 13.10 -4.37 -8.12
C LEU A 198 12.71 -3.88 -6.72
N PHE A 199 12.00 -4.70 -5.94
CA PHE A 199 11.57 -4.30 -4.59
C PHE A 199 12.73 -4.15 -3.62
N VAL A 200 13.77 -5.00 -3.70
CA VAL A 200 14.99 -4.82 -2.91
C VAL A 200 15.65 -3.49 -3.25
N ALA A 201 15.83 -3.18 -4.53
CA ALA A 201 16.41 -1.90 -4.96
C ALA A 201 15.60 -0.70 -4.44
N LEU A 202 14.27 -0.72 -4.61
CA LEU A 202 13.38 0.35 -4.16
C LEU A 202 13.40 0.53 -2.63
N ASN A 203 13.34 -0.55 -1.86
CA ASN A 203 13.37 -0.48 -0.40
C ASN A 203 14.75 -0.02 0.11
N SER A 204 15.85 -0.45 -0.52
CA SER A 204 17.19 0.03 -0.20
C SER A 204 17.34 1.53 -0.49
N SER A 205 16.88 2.01 -1.65
CA SER A 205 16.87 3.44 -1.97
C SER A 205 16.04 4.24 -0.97
N THR A 206 14.88 3.72 -0.57
CA THR A 206 14.01 4.34 0.44
C THR A 206 14.72 4.45 1.80
N LEU A 207 15.40 3.39 2.23
CA LEU A 207 16.12 3.38 3.49
C LEU A 207 17.29 4.38 3.50
N VAL A 208 18.06 4.47 2.41
CA VAL A 208 19.13 5.47 2.26
C VAL A 208 18.56 6.88 2.35
N LEU A 209 17.44 7.15 1.69
CA LEU A 209 16.78 8.46 1.74
C LEU A 209 16.24 8.79 3.14
N CYS A 210 15.74 7.81 3.88
CA CYS A 210 15.35 8.00 5.29
C CYS A 210 16.53 8.40 6.18
N ILE A 211 17.73 7.87 5.91
CA ILE A 211 18.95 8.18 6.67
C ILE A 211 19.45 9.59 6.30
N VAL A 212 19.48 9.92 5.00
CA VAL A 212 19.95 11.22 4.50
C VAL A 212 19.00 12.36 4.91
N PHE A 213 17.70 12.18 4.71
CA PHE A 213 16.67 13.17 5.02
C PHE A 213 16.06 12.96 6.41
N ASN A 214 16.91 12.60 7.38
CA ASN A 214 16.49 12.35 8.75
C ASN A 214 15.69 13.56 9.29
N PRO A 215 14.48 13.36 9.85
CA PRO A 215 13.65 14.42 10.39
C PRO A 215 14.35 15.35 11.38
N LYS A 216 15.38 14.84 12.07
CA LYS A 216 16.16 15.61 13.06
C LYS A 216 17.16 16.58 12.43
N THR A 217 17.60 16.34 11.21
CA THR A 217 18.57 17.19 10.48
C THR A 217 17.92 17.99 9.35
N HIS A 218 16.80 17.52 8.82
CA HIS A 218 16.01 18.19 7.78
C HIS A 218 14.52 18.25 8.15
N PRO A 219 14.14 19.17 9.06
CA PRO A 219 12.73 19.42 9.38
C PRO A 219 11.99 19.96 8.14
N LEU A 220 10.68 19.69 8.07
CA LEU A 220 9.81 20.23 7.01
C LEU A 220 9.88 21.76 6.98
N HIS A 221 9.94 22.33 5.79
CA HIS A 221 9.99 23.78 5.58
C HIS A 221 8.68 24.44 6.08
N GLU A 222 8.76 25.60 6.76
CA GLU A 222 7.61 26.29 7.38
C GLU A 222 6.44 26.55 6.43
N SER A 223 6.71 26.72 5.14
CA SER A 223 5.70 26.87 4.08
C SER A 223 4.73 25.68 3.97
N PHE A 224 5.10 24.50 4.48
CA PHE A 224 4.23 23.33 4.54
C PHE A 224 3.15 23.48 5.62
N TYR A 225 3.48 24.09 6.76
CA TYR A 225 2.55 24.37 7.85
C TYR A 225 1.68 25.61 7.56
N ALA A 226 2.21 26.60 6.84
CA ALA A 226 1.48 27.81 6.48
C ALA A 226 0.32 27.56 5.47
N ALA A 227 0.35 26.43 4.76
CA ALA A 227 -0.72 26.04 3.85
C ALA A 227 -1.93 25.38 4.56
N ASP A 228 -1.82 25.10 5.87
CA ASP A 228 -2.76 24.26 6.63
C ASP A 228 -3.35 24.96 7.87
N ASN A 229 -3.26 26.29 7.94
CA ASN A 229 -3.66 27.09 9.11
C ASN A 229 -5.18 27.15 9.40
N ASP A 230 -6.01 26.31 8.76
CA ASP A 230 -7.44 26.22 9.06
C ASP A 230 -7.89 24.92 9.73
N ASP A 231 -7.01 23.96 10.09
CA ASP A 231 -7.38 22.86 10.98
C ASP A 231 -6.18 22.33 11.81
N PRO A 232 -6.33 22.10 13.12
CA PRO A 232 -5.25 21.58 13.95
C PRO A 232 -5.01 20.09 13.64
N ILE A 233 -3.82 19.77 13.11
CA ILE A 233 -3.35 18.40 12.91
C ILE A 233 -3.11 17.74 14.27
N GLU A 234 -4.09 16.95 14.71
CA GLU A 234 -3.89 15.95 15.75
C GLU A 234 -3.01 14.83 15.18
N VAL A 235 -1.89 14.52 15.85
CA VAL A 235 -0.94 13.46 15.50
C VAL A 235 -1.66 12.11 15.60
N SER A 236 -2.38 11.78 14.55
CA SER A 236 -2.90 10.46 14.24
C SER A 236 -1.89 9.80 13.31
N VAL A 237 -1.73 8.49 13.46
CA VAL A 237 -0.88 7.66 12.59
C VAL A 237 -1.44 7.76 11.17
N GLU A 238 -0.97 8.76 10.43
CA GLU A 238 -1.57 9.16 9.17
C GLU A 238 -0.95 8.36 8.03
N LEU A 239 -1.65 7.30 7.67
CA LEU A 239 -1.57 6.66 6.36
C LEU A 239 -2.25 7.61 5.35
N SER A 240 -1.55 8.69 5.00
CA SER A 240 -2.00 9.75 4.07
C SER A 240 -1.68 9.38 2.60
N PRO A 241 -2.19 10.11 1.57
CA PRO A 241 -3.60 10.37 1.22
C PRO A 241 -3.88 10.22 -0.32
N LYS A 242 -5.08 10.64 -0.72
CA LYS A 242 -5.76 10.47 -2.02
C LYS A 242 -5.21 11.31 -3.20
N GLY A 243 -5.07 10.65 -4.35
CA GLY A 243 -5.85 10.87 -5.59
C GLY A 243 -6.11 12.30 -6.09
N GLY A 244 -5.42 12.68 -7.16
CA GLY A 244 -5.70 13.89 -7.91
C GLY A 244 -7.03 13.87 -8.66
N SER A 245 -7.78 14.97 -8.56
CA SER A 245 -8.85 15.31 -9.50
C SER A 245 -8.58 16.71 -10.07
N LYS A 246 -8.57 16.80 -11.39
CA LYS A 246 -8.40 18.06 -12.13
C LYS A 246 -9.63 18.95 -11.94
N VAL A 247 -9.42 20.23 -11.61
CA VAL A 247 -10.41 21.31 -11.76
C VAL A 247 -9.75 22.42 -12.58
N PRO A 248 -10.42 23.03 -13.58
CA PRO A 248 -9.78 23.86 -14.59
C PRO A 248 -9.44 25.28 -14.08
N ASN A 249 -8.40 25.84 -14.69
CA ASN A 249 -7.94 27.22 -14.52
C ASN A 249 -9.09 28.23 -14.41
N LEU A 250 -9.17 28.92 -13.28
CA LEU A 250 -9.85 30.21 -13.15
C LEU A 250 -8.81 31.25 -12.76
N LEU A 251 -8.71 32.30 -13.57
CA LEU A 251 -7.80 33.42 -13.40
C LEU A 251 -7.98 34.09 -12.03
N SER A 252 -6.86 34.40 -11.38
CA SER A 252 -6.79 35.25 -10.18
C SER A 252 -7.37 36.65 -10.44
N PRO A 253 -8.15 37.22 -9.50
CA PRO A 253 -8.24 38.66 -9.35
C PRO A 253 -7.44 39.13 -8.12
N GLU A 254 -6.45 39.98 -8.42
CA GLU A 254 -5.85 41.05 -7.62
C GLU A 254 -6.05 41.09 -6.09
N TYR A 255 -4.92 40.99 -5.38
CA TYR A 255 -4.77 41.35 -3.98
C TYR A 255 -4.87 42.88 -3.81
N LYS A 256 -5.86 43.33 -3.02
CA LYS A 256 -5.94 44.72 -2.53
C LYS A 256 -5.85 44.70 -1.01
N ALA A 257 -4.72 45.14 -0.46
CA ALA A 257 -4.53 45.28 0.97
C ALA A 257 -5.51 46.33 1.52
N MET A 258 -6.42 45.95 2.42
CA MET A 258 -7.20 46.89 3.22
C MET A 258 -6.43 47.20 4.52
N GLN A 259 -6.12 48.48 4.73
CA GLN A 259 -5.62 48.98 6.00
C GLN A 259 -6.78 49.07 7.01
N SER A 260 -6.53 48.59 8.23
CA SER A 260 -7.44 48.69 9.37
C SER A 260 -7.51 50.14 9.88
N PRO A 261 -8.70 50.73 10.06
CA PRO A 261 -8.86 51.97 10.81
C PRO A 261 -8.83 51.65 12.32
N LEU A 262 -7.76 52.07 12.99
CA LEU A 262 -7.71 52.19 14.45
C LEU A 262 -8.53 53.42 14.87
N GLU A 263 -9.70 53.21 15.47
CA GLU A 263 -10.45 54.27 16.14
C GLU A 263 -10.23 54.15 17.66
N PRO A 264 -9.70 55.20 18.33
CA PRO A 264 -9.42 55.14 19.77
C PRO A 264 -10.69 55.40 20.60
N LEU A 265 -10.87 54.56 21.63
CA LEU A 265 -11.84 54.68 22.71
C LEU A 265 -11.99 56.13 23.23
N ARG A 266 -13.22 56.64 23.22
CA ARG A 266 -13.66 57.71 24.13
C ARG A 266 -14.67 57.14 25.13
N LEU A 267 -14.18 56.88 26.34
CA LEU A 267 -14.99 56.75 27.55
C LEU A 267 -15.62 58.11 27.86
N GLN A 268 -16.95 58.22 27.73
CA GLN A 268 -17.72 59.28 28.39
C GLN A 268 -18.22 58.73 29.72
N LEU A 269 -17.49 59.05 30.79
CA LEU A 269 -18.12 59.30 32.08
C LEU A 269 -18.84 60.64 31.97
N ASP A 270 -20.15 60.68 32.20
CA ASP A 270 -20.68 61.79 32.99
C ASP A 270 -21.98 61.46 33.74
N ARG A 271 -22.04 62.08 34.92
CA ARG A 271 -23.09 62.04 35.93
C ARG A 271 -24.38 62.72 35.45
N HIS A 272 -25.53 62.17 35.81
CA HIS A 272 -26.49 62.81 36.74
C HIS A 272 -27.61 61.84 37.12
#